data_AF-A0A6A2WTL6-F1
#
_entry.id   AF-A0A6A2WTL6-F1
#
_cell.length_a   1.000
_cell.length_b   1.000
_cell.length_c   1.000
_cell.angle_alpha   90.00
_cell.angle_beta   90.00
_cell.angle_gamma   90.00
#
_symmetry.space_group_name_H-M   'P 1'
#
loop_
_entity.id
_entity.type
_entity.pdbx_description
1 polymer ?
#
loop_
_entity_poly.entity_id
_entity_poly.type
_entity_poly.pdbx_seq_one_letter_code
_entity_poly.pdbx_strand_id
1 'polypeptide(L)'
;MLADLENGVSLEFTKQSRKFCPEAIMFLRTLLMAATDQKVASEQDSQFYHLMELKTLRPLFCIHDGVDDINPLNLLRVMEMSDDSPFFSSDNFRASALVTVIETLRGFVEIYDGLSSFPEIFLPIATLLQEVSQQKHMPDALKDRFNQVSQLIKKKAGETHMLRKQKPLPIKLVNPKFEENFVKGRDYDPDRERAERKKLQKLIKREAKGAARELRKHNHFLYEAKQRAKELVEQERAANYGKAIAFLQDQEHAFKSGQLGKGSRKRKR
;
A
#
# COMPACT_ATOMS: atom_id res chain seq x y z
N MET A 1 37.03 9.57 40.41
CA MET A 1 36.04 9.65 41.50
C MET A 1 35.76 11.06 42.00
N LEU A 2 36.60 12.07 41.77
CA LEU A 2 36.29 13.48 42.10
C LEU A 2 35.95 14.36 40.89
N ALA A 3 36.14 13.88 39.65
CA ALA A 3 35.81 14.61 38.42
C ALA A 3 34.37 14.39 37.93
N ASP A 4 33.63 13.46 38.56
CA ASP A 4 32.28 13.08 38.12
C ASP A 4 31.21 14.02 38.76
N LEU A 5 31.47 14.53 39.96
CA LEU A 5 30.58 15.45 40.71
C LEU A 5 30.40 16.86 40.09
N GLU A 6 31.18 17.22 39.07
CA GLU A 6 30.99 18.49 38.36
C GLU A 6 29.82 18.45 37.38
N ASN A 7 29.34 17.26 37.05
CA ASN A 7 28.19 17.04 36.19
C ASN A 7 26.93 16.88 37.04
N GLY A 8 25.86 17.60 36.71
CA GLY A 8 24.63 17.61 37.50
C GLY A 8 24.12 16.19 37.81
N VAL A 9 23.68 15.96 39.06
CA VAL A 9 23.25 14.64 39.59
C VAL A 9 22.23 13.94 38.69
N SER A 10 21.35 14.69 38.02
CA SER A 10 20.37 14.15 37.06
C SER A 10 21.02 13.63 35.76
N LEU A 11 22.13 14.22 35.33
CA LEU A 11 22.88 13.81 34.14
C LEU A 11 23.56 12.45 34.35
N GLU A 12 24.14 12.23 35.54
CA GLU A 12 24.78 10.95 35.87
C GLU A 12 23.77 9.80 35.91
N PHE A 13 22.61 10.04 36.54
CA PHE A 13 21.53 9.04 36.60
C PHE A 13 20.93 8.73 35.22
N THR A 14 20.76 9.75 34.37
CA THR A 14 20.25 9.57 33.01
C THR A 14 21.27 8.93 32.08
N LYS A 15 22.57 9.14 32.30
CA LYS A 15 23.64 8.44 31.58
C LYS A 15 23.56 6.92 31.76
N GLN A 16 23.24 6.47 32.97
CA GLN A 16 23.10 5.04 33.28
C GLN A 16 21.75 4.47 32.85
N SER A 17 20.65 5.20 33.09
CA SER A 17 19.30 4.69 32.85
C SER A 17 18.78 4.91 31.42
N ARG A 18 19.37 5.84 30.67
CA ARG A 18 18.90 6.35 29.36
C ARG A 18 17.42 6.74 29.33
N LYS A 19 16.84 7.02 30.50
CA LYS A 19 15.46 7.49 30.61
C LYS A 19 15.42 8.98 30.31
N PHE A 20 14.34 9.41 29.66
CA PHE A 20 14.11 10.81 29.33
C PHE A 20 13.59 11.57 30.55
N CYS A 21 14.28 12.65 30.91
CA CYS A 21 13.89 13.57 31.99
C CYS A 21 13.51 14.94 31.41
N PRO A 22 12.21 15.20 31.16
CA PRO A 22 11.76 16.45 30.58
C PRO A 22 12.00 17.65 31.50
N GLU A 23 11.88 17.48 32.82
CA GLU A 23 12.00 18.57 33.79
C GLU A 23 13.40 19.21 33.75
N ALA A 24 14.45 18.39 33.63
CA ALA A 24 15.82 18.86 33.55
C ALA A 24 16.08 19.68 32.27
N ILE A 25 15.56 19.22 31.13
CA ILE A 25 15.70 19.93 29.85
C ILE A 25 14.91 21.24 29.88
N MET A 26 13.69 21.21 30.43
CA MET A 26 12.87 22.41 30.59
C MET A 26 13.51 23.43 31.52
N PHE A 27 14.15 22.98 32.62
CA PHE A 27 14.89 23.84 33.52
C PHE A 27 16.07 24.52 32.81
N LEU A 28 16.89 23.76 32.08
CA LEU A 28 18.01 24.31 31.31
C LEU A 28 17.54 25.32 30.25
N ARG A 29 16.45 25.00 29.54
CA ARG A 29 15.83 25.90 28.57
C ARG A 29 15.37 27.20 29.23
N THR A 30 14.77 27.12 30.41
CA THR A 30 14.31 28.31 31.15
C THR A 30 15.46 29.17 31.65
N LEU A 31 16.58 28.57 32.09
CA LEU A 31 17.78 29.31 32.46
C LEU A 31 18.38 30.07 31.27
N LEU A 32 18.41 29.45 30.09
CA LEU A 32 18.86 30.12 28.86
C LEU A 32 17.94 31.28 28.50
N MET A 33 16.63 31.13 28.66
CA MET A 33 15.68 32.23 28.44
C MET A 33 15.82 33.35 29.47
N ALA A 34 16.13 33.04 30.73
CA ALA A 34 16.45 34.04 31.76
C ALA A 34 17.80 34.77 31.53
N ALA A 35 18.63 34.28 30.62
CA ALA A 35 19.85 34.93 30.16
C ALA A 35 19.63 35.78 28.90
N THR A 36 18.40 35.82 28.35
CA THR A 36 18.07 36.70 27.21
C THR A 36 17.58 38.06 27.65
N ASP A 37 18.11 39.11 27.00
CA ASP A 37 17.74 40.52 27.26
C ASP A 37 16.42 40.92 26.56
N GLN A 38 16.02 40.15 25.54
CA GLN A 38 14.77 40.36 24.81
C GLN A 38 13.59 39.67 25.49
N LYS A 39 12.43 40.34 25.46
CA LYS A 39 11.12 39.74 25.74
C LYS A 39 10.77 38.73 24.65
N VAL A 40 11.43 37.56 24.64
CA VAL A 40 11.06 36.46 23.76
C VAL A 40 9.90 35.71 24.41
N ALA A 41 8.74 36.36 24.45
CA ALA A 41 7.48 35.68 24.72
C ALA A 41 6.85 35.37 23.37
N SER A 42 7.25 34.26 22.75
CA SER A 42 6.39 33.68 21.70
C SER A 42 5.17 33.07 22.38
N GLU A 43 3.99 33.16 21.77
CA GLU A 43 2.73 32.64 22.32
C GLU A 43 2.78 31.10 22.61
N GLN A 44 3.75 30.39 22.02
CA GLN A 44 3.95 28.94 22.21
C GLN A 44 4.66 28.59 23.52
N ASP A 45 5.42 29.52 24.11
CA ASP A 45 6.20 29.27 25.32
C ASP A 45 5.38 29.47 26.61
N SER A 46 4.27 30.20 26.51
CA SER A 46 3.32 30.51 27.60
C SER A 46 2.81 29.27 28.35
N GLN A 47 2.62 28.15 27.65
CA GLN A 47 2.10 26.91 28.26
C GLN A 47 3.14 26.19 29.14
N PHE A 48 4.44 26.34 28.83
CA PHE A 48 5.51 25.65 29.55
C PHE A 48 5.96 26.40 30.81
N TYR A 49 5.90 27.73 30.80
CA TYR A 49 6.25 28.54 31.98
C TYR A 49 5.26 28.39 33.13
N HIS A 50 4.03 27.95 32.86
CA HIS A 50 3.00 27.81 33.88
C HIS A 50 3.32 26.74 34.93
N LEU A 51 4.26 25.82 34.62
CA LEU A 51 4.73 24.74 35.50
C LEU A 51 5.93 25.13 36.38
N MET A 52 6.57 26.28 36.12
CA MET A 52 7.65 26.80 36.96
C MET A 52 7.16 28.05 37.68
N GLU A 53 7.42 28.17 38.98
CA GLU A 53 7.00 29.34 39.79
C GLU A 53 7.63 30.68 39.35
N LEU A 54 8.49 30.67 38.32
CA LEU A 54 9.12 31.84 37.71
C LEU A 54 8.14 32.61 36.81
N LYS A 55 7.11 33.22 37.42
CA LYS A 55 6.06 33.99 36.72
C LYS A 55 6.55 35.25 36.01
N THR A 56 7.79 35.68 36.27
CA THR A 56 8.43 36.76 35.52
C THR A 56 9.87 36.38 35.23
N LEU A 57 10.18 36.06 33.97
CA LEU A 57 11.54 35.97 33.46
C LEU A 57 12.13 37.38 33.44
N ARG A 58 12.61 37.83 34.60
CA ARG A 58 13.53 38.97 34.63
C ARG A 58 14.87 38.47 34.06
N PRO A 59 15.66 39.33 33.39
CA PRO A 59 17.01 39.00 32.94
C PRO A 59 17.92 38.79 34.16
N LEU A 60 17.86 37.60 34.77
CA LEU A 60 18.58 37.26 36.00
C LEU A 60 20.03 36.87 35.69
N PHE A 61 20.28 36.37 34.48
CA PHE A 61 21.59 35.88 34.03
C PHE A 61 22.18 36.70 32.87
N CYS A 62 21.63 37.89 32.59
CA CYS A 62 22.24 38.78 31.61
C CYS A 62 23.59 39.30 32.11
N ILE A 63 24.62 39.18 31.28
CA ILE A 63 25.94 39.74 31.56
C ILE A 63 25.91 41.21 31.12
N HIS A 64 26.24 42.13 32.01
CA HIS A 64 26.21 43.56 31.72
C HIS A 64 27.61 44.13 31.47
N ASP A 65 28.61 43.63 32.18
CA ASP A 65 30.02 43.97 32.02
C ASP A 65 30.84 42.77 31.50
N GLY A 66 31.88 43.05 30.70
CA GLY A 66 32.74 42.01 30.14
C GLY A 66 33.45 41.20 31.24
N VAL A 67 33.42 39.88 31.12
CA VAL A 67 34.06 38.94 32.07
C VAL A 67 35.38 38.44 31.49
N ASP A 68 36.49 38.67 32.21
CA ASP A 68 37.84 38.30 31.78
C ASP A 68 38.20 36.83 32.08
N ASP A 69 37.77 36.30 33.23
CA ASP A 69 38.10 34.93 33.68
C ASP A 69 36.84 34.12 34.02
N ILE A 70 36.64 33.00 33.30
CA ILE A 70 35.52 32.08 33.49
C ILE A 70 36.00 30.85 34.24
N ASN A 71 35.62 30.72 35.51
CA ASN A 71 35.97 29.57 36.35
C ASN A 71 34.79 28.58 36.45
N PRO A 72 35.03 27.27 36.51
CA PRO A 72 33.97 26.29 36.75
C PRO A 72 33.34 26.54 38.13
N LEU A 73 32.01 26.46 38.21
CA LEU A 73 31.29 26.71 39.44
C LEU A 73 31.48 25.55 40.43
N ASN A 74 32.11 25.82 41.57
CA ASN A 74 32.18 24.85 42.65
C ASN A 74 30.89 24.89 43.48
N LEU A 75 30.00 23.92 43.25
CA LEU A 75 28.70 23.83 43.92
C LEU A 75 28.82 23.74 45.45
N LEU A 76 29.85 23.07 45.97
CA LEU A 76 30.06 22.97 47.42
C LEU A 76 30.35 24.33 48.03
N ARG A 77 31.21 25.12 47.38
CA ARG A 77 31.49 26.50 47.78
C ARG A 77 30.25 27.37 47.71
N VAL A 78 29.39 27.17 46.71
CA VAL A 78 28.13 27.91 46.55
C VAL A 78 27.14 27.60 47.67
N MET A 79 27.03 26.35 48.10
CA MET A 79 26.14 25.94 49.18
C MET A 79 26.59 26.43 50.57
N GLU A 80 27.86 26.74 50.74
CA GLU A 80 28.43 27.28 51.98
C GLU A 80 28.30 28.81 52.10
N MET A 81 27.94 29.51 51.01
CA MET A 81 27.81 30.97 50.99
C MET A 81 26.42 31.42 51.44
N SER A 82 26.35 32.59 52.10
CA SER A 82 25.08 33.21 52.48
C SER A 82 24.33 33.77 51.26
N ASP A 83 23.01 33.67 51.26
CA ASP A 83 22.13 34.15 50.18
C ASP A 83 22.39 35.61 49.77
N ASP A 84 22.74 36.48 50.73
CA ASP A 84 22.99 37.92 50.51
C ASP A 84 24.41 38.24 49.98
N SER A 85 25.19 37.23 49.58
CA SER A 85 26.56 37.48 49.13
C SER A 85 26.58 38.25 47.80
N PRO A 86 27.46 39.27 47.65
CA PRO A 86 27.60 40.02 46.39
C PRO A 86 28.14 39.14 45.25
N PHE A 87 28.62 37.94 45.56
CA PHE A 87 29.07 36.94 44.60
C PHE A 87 27.94 36.51 43.65
N PHE A 88 26.72 36.33 44.14
CA PHE A 88 25.57 35.93 43.31
C PHE A 88 25.10 37.02 42.33
N SER A 89 25.41 38.28 42.64
CA SER A 89 25.12 39.43 41.79
C SER A 89 26.24 39.72 40.78
N SER A 90 27.36 39.01 40.86
CA SER A 90 28.51 39.23 39.98
C SER A 90 28.32 38.61 38.59
N ASP A 91 28.80 39.29 37.55
CA ASP A 91 28.77 38.79 36.18
C ASP A 91 29.68 37.56 35.99
N ASN A 92 30.73 37.42 36.80
CA ASN A 92 31.57 36.23 36.86
C ASN A 92 30.77 34.99 37.28
N PHE A 93 29.89 35.11 38.28
CA PHE A 93 29.00 34.01 38.68
C PHE A 93 28.01 33.67 37.58
N ARG A 94 27.41 34.68 36.92
CA ARG A 94 26.48 34.48 35.80
C ARG A 94 27.15 33.75 34.63
N ALA A 95 28.35 34.17 34.24
CA ALA A 95 29.13 33.51 33.19
C ALA A 95 29.50 32.07 33.56
N SER A 96 29.93 31.84 34.81
CA SER A 96 30.27 30.50 35.33
C SER A 96 29.06 29.57 35.37
N ALA A 97 27.89 30.08 35.75
CA ALA A 97 26.63 29.35 35.75
C ALA A 97 26.15 29.02 34.33
N LEU A 98 26.35 29.92 33.36
CA LEU A 98 26.03 29.64 31.96
C LEU A 98 26.94 28.56 31.37
N VAL A 99 28.22 28.51 31.74
CA VAL A 99 29.11 27.42 31.32
C VAL A 99 28.60 26.08 31.83
N THR A 100 28.22 25.97 33.10
CA THR A 100 27.71 24.69 33.65
C THR A 100 26.40 24.28 32.98
N VAL A 101 25.52 25.23 32.65
CA VAL A 101 24.30 24.97 31.86
C VAL A 101 24.62 24.44 30.47
N ILE A 102 25.61 24.98 29.78
CA ILE A 102 26.00 24.52 28.43
C ILE A 102 26.65 23.14 28.48
N GLU A 103 27.56 22.89 29.42
CA GLU A 103 28.23 21.59 29.53
C GLU A 103 27.24 20.49 29.95
N THR A 104 26.31 20.79 30.86
CA THR A 104 25.23 19.84 31.21
C THR A 104 24.28 19.60 30.03
N LEU A 105 23.91 20.64 29.29
CA LEU A 105 23.11 20.51 28.07
C LEU A 105 23.82 19.65 27.02
N ARG A 106 25.12 19.89 26.79
CA ARG A 106 25.95 19.08 25.89
C ARG A 106 25.91 17.60 26.31
N GLY A 107 26.05 17.31 27.60
CA GLY A 107 25.91 15.95 28.13
C GLY A 107 24.55 15.32 27.79
N PHE A 108 23.44 16.06 27.96
CA PHE A 108 22.12 15.56 27.57
C PHE A 108 21.99 15.31 26.06
N VAL A 109 22.56 16.18 25.24
CA VAL A 109 22.57 16.00 23.77
C VAL A 109 23.38 14.77 23.35
N GLU A 110 24.44 14.43 24.08
CA GLU A 110 25.21 13.21 23.86
C GLU A 110 24.44 11.95 24.28
N ILE A 111 23.73 12.00 25.41
CA ILE A 111 22.95 10.85 25.94
C ILE A 111 21.69 10.58 25.10
N TYR A 112 21.00 11.62 24.64
CA TYR A 112 19.68 11.51 24.00
C TYR A 112 19.73 11.41 22.46
N ASP A 113 20.90 11.16 21.89
CA ASP A 113 21.10 10.99 20.44
C ASP A 113 20.20 9.91 19.81
N GLY A 114 19.86 8.88 20.59
CA GLY A 114 18.99 7.78 20.13
C GLY A 114 17.49 8.07 20.20
N LEU A 115 17.06 9.24 20.67
CA LEU A 115 15.63 9.55 20.78
C LEU A 115 15.06 9.94 19.42
N SER A 116 13.93 9.33 19.05
CA SER A 116 13.20 9.71 17.83
C SER A 116 12.67 11.14 17.85
N SER A 117 12.40 11.67 19.04
CA SER A 117 11.91 13.04 19.27
C SER A 117 13.05 14.03 19.52
N PHE A 118 14.31 13.62 19.34
CA PHE A 118 15.48 14.49 19.47
C PHE A 118 15.35 15.83 18.72
N PRO A 119 14.98 15.86 17.41
CA PRO A 119 14.89 17.13 16.69
C PRO A 119 13.82 18.06 17.28
N GLU A 120 12.67 17.53 17.71
CA GLU A 120 11.58 18.34 18.27
C GLU A 120 11.95 18.98 19.61
N ILE A 121 12.76 18.29 20.41
CA ILE A 121 13.17 18.74 21.74
C ILE A 121 14.33 19.72 21.67
N PHE A 122 15.36 19.42 20.88
CA PHE A 122 16.62 20.17 20.92
C PHE A 122 16.74 21.27 19.86
N LEU A 123 15.99 21.24 18.74
CA LEU A 123 16.03 22.33 17.75
C LEU A 123 15.59 23.68 18.30
N PRO A 124 14.51 23.79 19.11
CA PRO A 124 14.14 25.05 19.76
C PRO A 124 15.21 25.54 20.74
N ILE A 125 15.96 24.63 21.36
CA ILE A 125 17.07 25.00 22.24
C ILE A 125 18.24 25.51 21.40
N ALA A 126 18.54 24.87 20.26
CA ALA A 126 19.62 25.30 19.37
C ALA A 126 19.39 26.71 18.79
N THR A 127 18.14 27.10 18.54
CA THR A 127 17.81 28.49 18.14
C THR A 127 18.02 29.46 19.31
N LEU A 128 17.56 29.11 20.51
CA LEU A 128 17.79 29.92 21.72
C LEU A 128 19.29 30.11 22.01
N LEU A 129 20.13 29.07 21.86
CA LEU A 129 21.58 29.19 22.04
C LEU A 129 22.20 30.18 21.05
N GLN A 130 21.70 30.23 19.80
CA GLN A 130 22.17 31.20 18.81
C GLN A 130 21.77 32.63 19.17
N GLU A 131 20.55 32.84 19.64
CA GLU A 131 20.07 34.15 20.11
C GLU A 131 20.87 34.66 21.31
N VAL A 132 21.15 33.78 22.29
CA VAL A 132 21.99 34.12 23.45
C VAL A 132 23.42 34.46 23.02
N SER A 133 23.99 33.74 22.05
CA SER A 133 25.35 34.02 21.54
C SER A 133 25.50 35.38 20.84
N GLN A 134 24.41 35.95 20.34
CA GLN A 134 24.39 37.22 19.60
C GLN A 134 24.29 38.45 20.51
N GLN A 135 24.27 38.27 21.83
CA GLN A 135 24.20 39.38 22.77
C GLN A 135 25.51 40.18 22.83
N LYS A 136 25.39 41.48 23.07
CA LYS A 136 26.50 42.46 22.98
C LYS A 136 27.62 42.21 23.99
N HIS A 137 27.29 41.73 25.19
CA HIS A 137 28.23 41.61 26.33
C HIS A 137 28.67 40.16 26.59
N MET A 138 28.41 39.24 25.66
CA MET A 138 28.76 37.83 25.82
C MET A 138 30.27 37.61 25.59
N PRO A 139 31.00 36.91 26.50
CA PRO A 139 32.40 36.56 26.30
C PRO A 139 32.61 35.64 25.09
N ASP A 140 33.67 35.85 24.32
CA ASP A 140 33.91 35.10 23.07
C ASP A 140 34.11 33.60 23.31
N ALA A 141 34.82 33.22 24.38
CA ALA A 141 34.97 31.82 24.78
C ALA A 141 33.63 31.13 25.07
N LEU A 142 32.63 31.87 25.53
CA LEU A 142 31.30 31.36 25.81
C LEU A 142 30.45 31.28 24.53
N LYS A 143 30.56 32.28 23.64
CA LYS A 143 29.94 32.24 22.29
C LYS A 143 30.38 31.02 21.50
N ASP A 144 31.67 30.69 21.53
CA ASP A 144 32.21 29.53 20.81
C ASP A 144 31.59 28.22 21.33
N ARG A 145 31.45 28.07 22.65
CA ARG A 145 30.79 26.89 23.25
C ARG A 145 29.31 26.80 22.87
N PHE A 146 28.59 27.92 22.92
CA PHE A 146 27.19 28.00 22.46
C PHE A 146 27.04 27.56 21.01
N ASN A 147 27.91 28.07 20.12
CA ASN A 147 27.90 27.74 18.70
C ASN A 147 28.25 26.26 18.45
N GLN A 148 29.22 25.71 19.16
CA GLN A 148 29.59 24.29 19.08
C GLN A 148 28.43 23.38 19.46
N VAL A 149 27.76 23.65 20.58
CA VAL A 149 26.60 22.85 21.03
C VAL A 149 25.41 23.01 20.07
N SER A 150 25.15 24.22 19.58
CA SER A 150 24.10 24.46 18.57
C SER A 150 24.35 23.69 17.27
N GLN A 151 25.60 23.67 16.78
CA GLN A 151 25.98 22.89 15.60
C GLN A 151 25.87 21.38 15.84
N LEU A 152 26.27 20.91 17.02
CA LEU A 152 26.17 19.49 17.40
C LEU A 152 24.72 19.02 17.42
N ILE A 153 23.79 19.83 17.95
CA ILE A 153 22.35 19.55 17.92
C ILE A 153 21.85 19.48 16.47
N LYS A 154 22.18 20.47 15.63
CA LYS A 154 21.73 20.51 14.23
C LYS A 154 22.21 19.30 13.42
N LYS A 155 23.45 18.87 13.65
CA LYS A 155 24.01 17.68 13.02
C LYS A 155 23.22 16.42 13.37
N LYS A 156 22.97 16.19 14.67
CA LYS A 156 22.24 15.02 15.18
C LYS A 156 20.77 15.01 14.78
N ALA A 157 20.15 16.20 14.72
CA ALA A 157 18.77 16.35 14.26
C ALA A 157 18.59 15.91 12.80
N GLY A 158 19.61 16.08 11.94
CA GLY A 158 19.57 15.63 10.54
C GLY A 158 19.69 14.11 10.35
N GLU A 159 20.22 13.39 11.34
CA GLU A 159 20.43 11.94 11.29
C GLU A 159 19.21 11.14 11.79
N THR A 160 18.25 11.80 12.45
CA THR A 160 17.14 11.13 13.13
C THR A 160 16.11 10.60 12.12
N HIS A 161 15.81 9.29 12.23
CA HIS A 161 15.05 8.52 11.24
C HIS A 161 13.55 8.40 11.54
N MET A 162 12.77 8.28 10.46
CA MET A 162 11.31 8.13 10.45
C MET A 162 10.80 6.92 11.26
N LEU A 163 9.87 7.19 12.17
CA LEU A 163 9.34 6.27 13.19
C LEU A 163 8.53 5.07 12.69
N ARG A 164 8.18 4.98 11.41
CA ARG A 164 7.24 3.95 10.94
C ARG A 164 7.57 3.40 9.56
N LYS A 165 8.50 2.44 9.52
CA LYS A 165 8.61 1.50 8.40
C LYS A 165 7.83 0.24 8.76
N GLN A 166 6.53 0.23 8.51
CA GLN A 166 5.76 -1.02 8.58
C GLN A 166 6.20 -1.91 7.42
N LYS A 167 6.59 -3.15 7.72
CA LYS A 167 6.84 -4.14 6.67
C LYS A 167 5.51 -4.45 5.98
N PRO A 168 5.43 -4.40 4.64
CA PRO A 168 4.21 -4.75 3.94
C PRO A 168 3.84 -6.20 4.28
N LEU A 169 2.55 -6.44 4.53
CA LEU A 169 2.05 -7.79 4.77
C LEU A 169 2.22 -8.61 3.48
N PRO A 170 2.76 -9.84 3.57
CA PRO A 170 2.87 -10.71 2.40
C PRO A 170 1.48 -11.05 1.84
N ILE A 171 1.39 -11.22 0.52
CA ILE A 171 0.16 -11.61 -0.16
C ILE A 171 -0.25 -13.00 0.33
N LYS A 172 -1.54 -13.17 0.62
CA LYS A 172 -2.10 -14.47 1.03
C LYS A 172 -1.97 -15.46 -0.14
N LEU A 173 -1.12 -16.47 0.05
CA LEU A 173 -1.01 -17.59 -0.87
C LEU A 173 -2.18 -18.56 -0.62
N VAL A 174 -2.83 -19.00 -1.69
CA VAL A 174 -3.91 -19.99 -1.65
C VAL A 174 -3.44 -21.24 -2.37
N ASN A 175 -3.73 -22.40 -1.80
CA ASN A 175 -3.36 -23.68 -2.41
C ASN A 175 -4.27 -23.95 -3.62
N PRO A 176 -3.70 -24.24 -4.80
CA PRO A 176 -4.50 -24.58 -5.97
C PRO A 176 -5.25 -25.89 -5.74
N LYS A 177 -6.52 -25.94 -6.13
CA LYS A 177 -7.33 -27.15 -6.12
C LYS A 177 -7.16 -27.89 -7.43
N PHE A 178 -6.49 -29.03 -7.41
CA PHE A 178 -6.33 -29.92 -8.56
C PHE A 178 -6.39 -31.38 -8.10
N GLU A 179 -6.49 -32.29 -9.06
CA GLU A 179 -6.42 -33.73 -8.83
C GLU A 179 -5.10 -34.26 -9.36
N GLU A 180 -4.40 -35.07 -8.55
CA GLU A 180 -3.10 -35.62 -8.93
C GLU A 180 -3.19 -36.53 -10.17
N ASN A 181 -4.28 -37.29 -10.30
CA ASN A 181 -4.50 -38.25 -11.38
C ASN A 181 -5.57 -37.76 -12.37
N PHE A 182 -5.36 -36.57 -12.93
CA PHE A 182 -6.30 -35.98 -13.88
C PHE A 182 -6.33 -36.73 -15.23
N VAL A 183 -7.51 -37.20 -15.63
CA VAL A 183 -7.78 -37.88 -16.89
C VAL A 183 -8.82 -37.09 -17.67
N LYS A 184 -8.44 -36.64 -18.87
CA LYS A 184 -9.31 -35.86 -19.75
C LYS A 184 -10.58 -36.65 -20.11
N GLY A 185 -11.74 -36.08 -19.79
CA GLY A 185 -13.06 -36.66 -20.11
C GLY A 185 -13.70 -37.48 -18.97
N ARG A 186 -13.00 -37.65 -17.84
CA ARG A 186 -13.58 -38.18 -16.61
C ARG A 186 -14.29 -37.07 -15.84
N ASP A 187 -15.42 -37.42 -15.21
CA ASP A 187 -16.17 -36.54 -14.32
C ASP A 187 -15.71 -36.85 -12.89
N TYR A 188 -15.25 -35.83 -12.16
CA TYR A 188 -14.71 -35.94 -10.81
C TYR A 188 -15.62 -35.24 -9.79
N ASP A 189 -16.92 -35.35 -10.02
CA ASP A 189 -17.95 -34.92 -9.07
C ASP A 189 -17.79 -35.70 -7.75
N PRO A 190 -17.68 -35.03 -6.58
CA PRO A 190 -17.58 -35.72 -5.30
C PRO A 190 -18.85 -36.56 -5.00
N ASP A 191 -20.01 -36.14 -5.53
CA ASP A 191 -21.28 -36.84 -5.34
C ASP A 191 -21.47 -37.95 -6.39
N ARG A 192 -21.33 -39.21 -5.96
CA ARG A 192 -21.45 -40.39 -6.84
C ARG A 192 -22.79 -40.48 -7.55
N GLU A 193 -23.90 -40.22 -6.86
CA GLU A 193 -25.24 -40.29 -7.47
C GLU A 193 -25.41 -39.28 -8.61
N ARG A 194 -24.83 -38.08 -8.48
CA ARG A 194 -24.92 -37.04 -9.53
C ARG A 194 -24.10 -37.44 -10.75
N ALA A 195 -22.91 -37.99 -10.53
CA ALA A 195 -22.06 -38.50 -11.60
C ALA A 195 -22.75 -39.65 -12.38
N GLU A 196 -23.37 -40.60 -11.67
CA GLU A 196 -24.08 -41.72 -12.28
C GLU A 196 -25.29 -41.28 -13.08
N ARG A 197 -26.12 -40.38 -12.53
CA ARG A 197 -27.27 -39.81 -13.26
C ARG A 197 -26.83 -39.09 -14.53
N LYS A 198 -25.78 -38.28 -14.48
CA LYS A 198 -25.21 -37.62 -15.68
C LYS A 198 -24.71 -38.64 -16.71
N LYS A 199 -24.05 -39.71 -16.26
CA LYS A 199 -23.56 -40.80 -17.13
C LYS A 199 -24.72 -41.49 -17.85
N LEU A 200 -25.77 -41.87 -17.12
CA LEU A 200 -26.97 -42.51 -17.68
C LEU A 200 -27.68 -41.59 -18.67
N GLN A 201 -27.86 -40.30 -18.34
CA GLN A 201 -28.47 -39.34 -19.27
C GLN A 201 -27.67 -39.17 -20.57
N LYS A 202 -26.32 -39.19 -20.50
CA LYS A 202 -25.47 -39.16 -21.69
C LYS A 202 -25.66 -40.39 -22.57
N LEU A 203 -25.78 -41.58 -21.96
CA LEU A 203 -26.04 -42.82 -22.69
C LEU A 203 -27.40 -42.79 -23.40
N ILE A 204 -28.47 -42.44 -22.68
CA ILE A 204 -29.83 -42.33 -23.24
C ILE A 204 -29.84 -41.37 -24.44
N LYS A 205 -29.22 -40.19 -24.30
CA LYS A 205 -29.15 -39.21 -25.40
C LYS A 205 -28.36 -39.71 -26.60
N ARG A 206 -27.29 -40.48 -26.38
CA ARG A 206 -26.47 -41.06 -27.45
C ARG A 206 -27.25 -42.14 -28.21
N GLU A 207 -27.88 -43.04 -27.48
CA GLU A 207 -28.71 -44.12 -28.03
C GLU A 207 -29.92 -43.57 -28.77
N ALA A 208 -30.66 -42.63 -28.18
CA ALA A 208 -31.80 -41.98 -28.83
C ALA A 208 -31.40 -41.27 -30.14
N LYS A 209 -30.26 -40.57 -30.16
CA LYS A 209 -29.71 -39.96 -31.38
C LYS A 209 -29.28 -41.00 -32.41
N GLY A 210 -28.71 -42.13 -31.98
CA GLY A 210 -28.34 -43.24 -32.85
C GLY A 210 -29.56 -43.86 -33.52
N ALA A 211 -30.55 -44.27 -32.73
CA ALA A 211 -31.81 -44.84 -33.20
C ALA A 211 -32.54 -43.90 -34.16
N ALA A 212 -32.64 -42.61 -33.83
CA ALA A 212 -33.27 -41.62 -34.71
C ALA A 212 -32.54 -41.47 -36.05
N ARG A 213 -31.20 -41.58 -36.07
CA ARG A 213 -30.42 -41.55 -37.32
C ARG A 213 -30.67 -42.79 -38.18
N GLU A 214 -30.76 -43.97 -37.57
CA GLU A 214 -31.05 -45.20 -38.30
C GLU A 214 -32.46 -45.19 -38.87
N LEU A 215 -33.47 -44.80 -38.10
CA LEU A 215 -34.84 -44.64 -38.58
C LEU A 215 -34.93 -43.70 -39.79
N ARG A 216 -34.19 -42.58 -39.78
CA ARG A 216 -34.13 -41.66 -40.93
C ARG A 216 -33.52 -42.33 -42.17
N LYS A 217 -32.42 -43.09 -42.01
CA LYS A 217 -31.81 -43.85 -43.10
C LYS A 217 -32.75 -44.91 -43.67
N HIS A 218 -33.42 -45.67 -42.80
CA HIS A 218 -34.40 -46.67 -43.22
C HIS A 218 -35.58 -46.03 -43.98
N ASN A 219 -36.11 -44.91 -43.48
CA ASN A 219 -37.17 -44.18 -44.17
C ASN A 219 -36.74 -43.69 -45.56
N HIS A 220 -35.52 -43.17 -45.68
CA HIS A 220 -34.98 -42.75 -46.98
C HIS A 220 -34.84 -43.94 -47.95
N PHE A 221 -34.31 -45.06 -47.47
CA PHE A 221 -34.19 -46.28 -48.25
C PHE A 221 -35.56 -46.82 -48.73
N LEU A 222 -36.55 -46.87 -47.84
CA LEU A 222 -37.91 -47.28 -48.20
C LEU A 222 -38.56 -46.33 -49.21
N TYR A 223 -38.31 -45.03 -49.07
CA TYR A 223 -38.78 -44.02 -50.00
C TYR A 223 -38.20 -44.24 -51.40
N GLU A 224 -36.88 -44.41 -51.51
CA GLU A 224 -36.24 -44.71 -52.80
C GLU A 224 -36.75 -46.00 -53.43
N ALA A 225 -36.89 -47.08 -52.64
CA ALA A 225 -37.44 -48.34 -53.13
C ALA A 225 -38.89 -48.18 -53.65
N LYS A 226 -39.72 -47.41 -52.94
CA LYS A 226 -41.09 -47.10 -53.36
C LYS A 226 -41.12 -46.24 -54.62
N GLN A 227 -40.20 -45.29 -54.78
CA GLN A 227 -40.13 -44.48 -55.99
C GLN A 227 -39.73 -45.31 -57.20
N ARG A 228 -38.69 -46.15 -57.10
CA ARG A 228 -38.32 -47.07 -58.18
C ARG A 228 -39.47 -47.98 -58.59
N ALA A 229 -40.21 -48.53 -57.62
CA ALA A 229 -41.38 -49.35 -57.91
C ALA A 229 -42.48 -48.57 -58.64
N LYS A 230 -42.74 -47.31 -58.25
CA LYS A 230 -43.70 -46.43 -58.94
C LYS A 230 -43.25 -46.09 -60.36
N GLU A 231 -41.98 -45.74 -60.55
CA GLU A 231 -41.41 -45.43 -61.86
C GLU A 231 -41.55 -46.62 -62.82
N LEU A 232 -41.29 -47.84 -62.36
CA LEU A 232 -41.51 -49.05 -63.16
C LEU A 232 -42.99 -49.21 -63.57
N VAL A 233 -43.92 -49.03 -62.63
CA VAL A 233 -45.37 -49.12 -62.93
C VAL A 233 -45.81 -48.01 -63.89
N GLU A 234 -45.28 -46.80 -63.75
CA GLU A 234 -45.56 -45.69 -64.66
C GLU A 234 -44.98 -45.93 -66.06
N GLN A 235 -43.77 -46.48 -66.16
CA GLN A 235 -43.16 -46.88 -67.44
C GLN A 235 -43.97 -47.99 -68.13
N GLU A 236 -44.40 -49.02 -67.40
CA GLU A 236 -45.27 -50.07 -67.93
C GLU A 236 -46.61 -49.49 -68.40
N ARG A 237 -47.23 -48.60 -67.62
CA ARG A 237 -48.47 -47.92 -68.00
C ARG A 237 -48.29 -47.06 -69.25
N ALA A 238 -47.21 -46.28 -69.32
CA ALA A 238 -46.89 -45.44 -70.46
C ALA A 238 -46.60 -46.27 -71.71
N ALA A 239 -45.88 -47.38 -71.59
CA ALA A 239 -45.63 -48.30 -72.70
C ALA A 239 -46.92 -48.96 -73.21
N ASN A 240 -47.80 -49.40 -72.30
CA ASN A 240 -49.11 -49.97 -72.66
C ASN A 240 -50.01 -48.92 -73.32
N TYR A 241 -50.04 -47.69 -72.80
CA TYR A 241 -50.78 -46.58 -73.39
C TYR A 241 -50.23 -46.19 -74.77
N GLY A 242 -48.90 -46.13 -74.92
CA GLY A 242 -48.25 -45.86 -76.20
C GLY A 242 -48.55 -46.93 -77.26
N LYS A 243 -48.53 -48.22 -76.88
CA LYS A 243 -48.97 -49.33 -77.76
C LYS A 243 -50.43 -49.17 -78.18
N ALA A 244 -51.31 -48.81 -77.26
CA ALA A 244 -52.73 -48.59 -77.56
C ALA A 244 -52.94 -47.40 -78.52
N ILE A 245 -52.22 -46.29 -78.32
CA ILE A 245 -52.26 -45.14 -79.25
C ILE A 245 -51.71 -45.52 -80.63
N ALA A 246 -50.56 -46.18 -80.69
CA ALA A 246 -49.97 -46.60 -81.96
C ALA A 246 -50.94 -47.49 -82.74
N PHE A 247 -51.59 -48.43 -82.07
CA PHE A 247 -52.64 -49.27 -82.67
C PHE A 247 -53.83 -48.44 -83.21
N LEU A 248 -54.30 -47.44 -82.46
CA LEU A 248 -55.36 -46.54 -82.93
C LEU A 248 -54.92 -45.68 -84.14
N GLN A 249 -53.68 -45.20 -84.14
CA GLN A 249 -53.10 -44.45 -85.25
C GLN A 249 -52.96 -45.32 -86.51
N ASP A 250 -52.54 -46.57 -86.36
CA ASP A 250 -52.48 -47.53 -87.47
C ASP A 250 -53.88 -47.79 -88.07
N GLN A 251 -54.91 -47.93 -87.23
CA GLN A 251 -56.29 -48.03 -87.69
C GLN A 251 -56.74 -46.78 -88.45
N GLU A 252 -56.46 -45.59 -87.92
CA GLU A 252 -56.79 -44.32 -88.58
C GLU A 252 -56.07 -44.19 -89.93
N HIS A 253 -54.79 -44.57 -90.00
CA HIS A 253 -54.01 -44.57 -91.22
C HIS A 253 -54.56 -45.57 -92.26
N ALA A 254 -54.90 -46.80 -91.84
CA ALA A 254 -55.54 -47.80 -92.70
C ALA A 254 -56.89 -47.31 -93.26
N PHE A 255 -57.65 -46.57 -92.44
CA PHE A 255 -58.91 -45.93 -92.85
C PHE A 255 -58.68 -44.80 -93.88
N LYS A 256 -57.73 -43.89 -93.62
CA LYS A 256 -57.41 -42.76 -94.52
C LYS A 256 -56.81 -43.18 -95.85
N SER A 257 -55.90 -44.15 -95.84
CA SER A 257 -55.22 -44.72 -97.02
C SER A 257 -56.14 -45.57 -97.91
N GLY A 258 -57.30 -45.99 -97.41
CA GLY A 258 -58.34 -46.66 -98.20
C GLY A 258 -58.19 -48.17 -98.34
N GLN A 259 -57.29 -48.81 -97.58
CA GLN A 259 -57.12 -50.27 -97.54
C GLN A 259 -58.36 -51.03 -97.04
N LEU A 260 -59.19 -50.38 -96.22
CA LEU A 260 -60.47 -50.94 -95.75
C LEU A 260 -61.65 -50.72 -96.73
N GLY A 261 -61.36 -50.39 -98.00
CA GLY A 261 -62.37 -50.25 -99.04
C GLY A 261 -63.13 -48.94 -98.93
N LYS A 262 -62.56 -47.86 -99.49
CA LYS A 262 -63.39 -46.71 -99.87
C LYS A 262 -64.41 -47.21 -100.88
N GLY A 263 -65.70 -47.12 -100.55
CA GLY A 263 -66.82 -47.57 -101.36
C GLY A 263 -66.91 -46.84 -102.70
N SER A 264 -66.02 -47.15 -103.64
CA SER A 264 -66.07 -46.70 -105.02
C SER A 264 -66.39 -47.89 -105.92
N ARG A 265 -67.62 -48.42 -105.81
CA ARG A 265 -68.24 -49.12 -106.94
C ARG A 265 -68.81 -48.07 -107.90
N LYS A 266 -67.96 -47.58 -108.81
CA LYS A 266 -68.43 -47.07 -110.11
C LYS A 266 -69.06 -48.25 -110.87
N ARG A 267 -70.39 -48.29 -110.99
CA ARG A 267 -71.04 -49.05 -112.07
C ARG A 267 -71.13 -48.12 -113.28
N LYS A 268 -70.39 -48.47 -114.34
CA LYS A 268 -70.54 -47.92 -115.70
C LYS A 268 -71.88 -48.37 -116.29
N ARG A 269 -72.38 -47.55 -117.21
CA ARG A 269 -73.53 -47.76 -118.12
C ARG A 269 -73.64 -49.18 -118.65
#